data_AF-A0A7X1XGB9-F1
#
_entry.id   AF-A0A7X1XGB9-F1
#
_cell.length_a   1.000
_cell.length_b   1.000
_cell.length_c   1.000
_cell.angle_alpha   90.00
_cell.angle_beta   90.00
_cell.angle_gamma   90.00
#
_symmetry.space_group_name_H-M   'P 1'
#
loop_
_entity.id
_entity.type
_entity.pdbx_description
1 polymer ?
#
loop_
_entity_poly.entity_id
_entity_poly.type
_entity_poly.pdbx_seq_one_letter_code
_entity_poly.pdbx_strand_id
1 'polypeptide(L)'
;MAIFLAEQTTFPDLRNWEDSAIKIQHASKAVAELKALLASQTEQVRSEREREAVKAKAREEREVAQRQRTSLSELMKRLDDLAPQMGTAPGGYAFQDWFYDFLVFAEIEHRRPYNTGGRQIDGSITIDGTTYLVELKFTADQAGGPDIDVFRGKVESKADNTMGLFVSMAGYSSVAVREASGRKSTLLLLDASHMYLILTSGMQCLDVVRRVRRHASQTGEAYLPVSSFGG
;
A
#
# COMPACT_ATOMS: atom_id res chain seq x y z
N MET A 1 -26.55 -2.49 -25.29
CA MET A 1 -27.28 -3.30 -26.29
C MET A 1 -28.35 -4.20 -25.65
N ALA A 2 -28.04 -5.01 -24.63
CA ALA A 2 -29.02 -5.89 -23.97
C ALA A 2 -30.20 -5.18 -23.26
N ILE A 3 -29.98 -4.01 -22.66
CA ILE A 3 -31.04 -3.23 -21.97
C ILE A 3 -32.12 -2.76 -22.95
N PHE A 4 -31.72 -2.27 -24.13
CA PHE A 4 -32.65 -1.82 -25.17
C PHE A 4 -33.49 -2.97 -25.74
N LEU A 5 -32.92 -4.18 -25.84
CA LEU A 5 -33.63 -5.39 -26.28
C LEU A 5 -34.65 -5.88 -25.24
N ALA A 6 -34.37 -5.70 -23.95
CA ALA A 6 -35.26 -6.08 -22.85
C ALA A 6 -36.50 -5.17 -22.70
N GLU A 7 -36.50 -4.00 -23.35
CA GLU A 7 -37.60 -3.03 -23.35
C GLU A 7 -38.56 -3.22 -24.54
N GLN A 8 -38.26 -4.12 -25.48
CA GLN A 8 -39.02 -4.30 -26.70
C GLN A 8 -40.37 -4.99 -26.43
N THR A 9 -41.47 -4.26 -26.65
CA THR A 9 -42.84 -4.74 -26.40
C THR A 9 -43.58 -5.22 -27.65
N THR A 10 -43.02 -4.97 -28.84
CA THR A 10 -43.63 -5.34 -30.12
C THR A 10 -42.61 -5.95 -31.07
N PHE A 11 -43.07 -6.88 -31.90
CA PHE A 11 -42.25 -7.61 -32.88
C PHE A 11 -42.85 -7.50 -34.29
N PRO A 12 -42.77 -6.31 -34.94
CA PRO A 12 -43.38 -6.08 -36.25
C PRO A 12 -42.85 -7.03 -37.33
N ASP A 13 -41.56 -7.35 -37.27
CA ASP A 13 -40.84 -8.19 -38.26
C ASP A 13 -41.28 -9.66 -38.24
N LEU A 14 -41.99 -10.09 -37.19
CA LEU A 14 -42.48 -11.45 -37.03
C LEU A 14 -43.92 -11.65 -37.52
N ARG A 15 -44.61 -10.61 -38.01
CA ARG A 15 -46.06 -10.64 -38.34
C ARG A 15 -46.41 -11.29 -39.68
N ASN A 16 -45.43 -11.47 -40.58
CA ASN A 16 -45.64 -11.96 -41.95
C ASN A 16 -45.18 -13.41 -42.16
N TRP A 17 -44.95 -14.16 -41.09
CA TRP A 17 -44.49 -15.55 -41.13
C TRP A 17 -45.67 -16.52 -40.98
N GLU A 18 -45.61 -17.72 -41.57
CA GLU A 18 -46.67 -18.74 -41.41
C GLU A 18 -46.95 -19.07 -39.93
N ASP A 19 -45.91 -19.09 -39.09
CA ASP A 19 -46.01 -19.36 -37.65
C ASP A 19 -45.92 -18.07 -36.78
N SER A 20 -46.40 -16.93 -37.29
CA SER A 20 -46.25 -15.61 -36.64
C SER A 20 -46.68 -15.60 -35.17
N ALA A 21 -47.80 -16.24 -34.84
CA ALA A 21 -48.33 -16.29 -33.47
C ALA A 21 -47.36 -16.96 -32.49
N ILE A 22 -46.78 -18.09 -32.88
CA ILE A 22 -45.83 -18.86 -32.06
C ILE A 22 -44.52 -18.08 -31.90
N LYS A 23 -44.01 -17.48 -32.99
CA LYS A 23 -42.78 -16.68 -32.97
C LYS A 23 -42.90 -15.44 -32.08
N ILE A 24 -44.02 -14.73 -32.14
CA ILE A 24 -44.29 -13.57 -31.28
C ILE A 24 -44.41 -13.98 -29.81
N GLN A 25 -45.02 -15.14 -29.53
CA GLN A 25 -45.11 -15.68 -28.17
C GLN A 25 -43.71 -16.04 -27.61
N HIS A 26 -42.87 -16.70 -28.40
CA HIS A 26 -41.50 -17.04 -28.02
C HIS A 26 -40.63 -15.80 -27.82
N ALA A 27 -40.74 -14.80 -28.70
CA ALA A 27 -39.99 -13.55 -28.59
C ALA A 27 -40.41 -12.75 -27.33
N SER A 28 -41.72 -12.65 -27.07
CA SER A 28 -42.25 -12.03 -25.86
C SER A 28 -41.74 -12.73 -24.59
N LYS A 29 -41.71 -14.07 -24.59
CA LYS A 29 -41.20 -14.87 -23.47
C LYS A 29 -39.70 -14.64 -23.25
N ALA A 30 -38.90 -14.65 -24.32
CA ALA A 30 -37.47 -14.42 -24.24
C ALA A 30 -37.12 -13.01 -23.73
N VAL A 31 -37.86 -11.99 -24.15
CA VAL A 31 -37.68 -10.61 -23.64
C VAL A 31 -38.07 -10.52 -22.16
N ALA A 32 -39.15 -11.19 -21.74
CA ALA A 32 -39.55 -11.23 -20.33
C ALA A 32 -38.49 -11.91 -19.44
N GLU A 33 -37.93 -13.03 -19.90
CA GLU A 33 -36.84 -13.74 -19.21
C GLU A 33 -35.56 -12.89 -19.14
N LEU A 34 -35.19 -12.22 -20.24
CA LEU A 34 -34.05 -11.31 -20.27
C LEU A 34 -34.23 -10.14 -19.28
N LYS A 35 -35.44 -9.57 -19.22
CA LYS A 35 -35.77 -8.47 -18.30
C LYS A 35 -35.65 -8.90 -16.84
N ALA A 36 -36.13 -10.10 -16.50
CA ALA A 36 -36.00 -10.65 -15.15
C ALA A 36 -34.51 -10.88 -14.76
N LEU A 37 -33.70 -11.36 -15.69
CA LEU A 37 -32.27 -11.62 -15.47
C LEU A 37 -31.45 -10.34 -15.33
N LEU A 38 -31.75 -9.31 -16.12
CA LEU A 38 -31.12 -8.00 -15.98
C LEU A 38 -31.49 -7.32 -14.64
N ALA A 39 -32.74 -7.47 -14.20
CA ALA A 39 -33.18 -6.95 -12.91
C ALA A 39 -32.43 -7.60 -11.74
N SER A 40 -32.26 -8.93 -11.75
CA SER A 40 -31.53 -9.63 -10.69
C SER A 40 -30.04 -9.31 -10.68
N GLN A 41 -29.40 -9.21 -11.85
CA GLN A 41 -27.99 -8.78 -11.96
C GLN A 41 -27.78 -7.35 -11.45
N THR A 42 -28.68 -6.43 -11.78
CA THR A 42 -28.58 -5.04 -11.35
C THR A 42 -28.71 -4.93 -9.83
N GLU A 43 -29.62 -5.70 -9.23
CA GLU A 43 -29.80 -5.76 -7.78
C GLU A 43 -28.57 -6.38 -7.08
N GLN A 44 -27.97 -7.43 -7.65
CA GLN A 44 -26.74 -8.03 -7.12
C GLN A 44 -25.57 -7.03 -7.14
N VAL A 45 -25.33 -6.37 -8.29
CA VAL A 45 -24.26 -5.36 -8.42
C VAL A 45 -24.49 -4.20 -7.47
N ARG A 46 -25.74 -3.76 -7.29
CA ARG A 46 -26.09 -2.71 -6.33
C ARG A 46 -25.82 -3.15 -4.90
N SER A 47 -26.25 -4.35 -4.51
CA SER A 47 -26.02 -4.91 -3.17
C SER A 47 -24.53 -5.09 -2.85
N GLU A 48 -23.73 -5.56 -3.82
CA GLU A 48 -22.29 -5.67 -3.69
C GLU A 48 -21.63 -4.31 -3.50
N ARG A 49 -21.98 -3.31 -4.33
CA ARG A 49 -21.50 -1.93 -4.19
C ARG A 49 -21.87 -1.30 -2.86
N GLU A 50 -23.10 -1.52 -2.38
CA GLU A 50 -23.55 -1.03 -1.07
C GLU A 50 -22.76 -1.70 0.07
N ARG A 51 -22.51 -3.01 0.00
CA ARG A 51 -21.66 -3.74 0.97
C ARG A 51 -20.21 -3.26 0.96
N GLU A 52 -19.64 -3.02 -0.22
CA GLU A 52 -18.29 -2.48 -0.37
C GLU A 52 -18.21 -1.04 0.16
N ALA A 53 -19.19 -0.19 -0.14
CA ALA A 53 -19.25 1.18 0.37
C ALA A 53 -19.38 1.20 1.90
N VAL A 54 -20.20 0.32 2.49
CA VAL A 54 -20.31 0.18 3.96
C VAL A 54 -18.99 -0.30 4.57
N LYS A 55 -18.31 -1.29 3.96
CA LYS A 55 -16.98 -1.74 4.42
C LYS A 55 -15.92 -0.65 4.31
N ALA A 56 -15.89 0.09 3.20
CA ALA A 56 -14.97 1.19 2.97
C ALA A 56 -15.19 2.31 3.99
N LYS A 57 -16.44 2.70 4.20
CA LYS A 57 -16.82 3.72 5.19
C LYS A 57 -16.52 3.29 6.63
N ALA A 58 -16.83 2.04 7.00
CA ALA A 58 -16.50 1.51 8.32
C ALA A 58 -14.97 1.41 8.54
N ARG A 59 -14.20 1.13 7.49
CA ARG A 59 -12.74 1.14 7.52
C ARG A 59 -12.21 2.56 7.71
N GLU A 60 -12.74 3.52 6.96
CA GLU A 60 -12.40 4.95 7.08
C GLU A 60 -12.77 5.50 8.47
N GLU A 61 -13.96 5.19 8.99
CA GLU A 61 -14.40 5.58 10.34
C GLU A 61 -13.51 4.95 11.43
N ARG A 62 -13.09 3.69 11.27
CA ARG A 62 -12.11 3.04 12.17
C ARG A 62 -10.74 3.70 12.10
N GLU A 63 -10.26 4.01 10.90
CA GLU A 63 -8.99 4.70 10.68
C GLU A 63 -9.01 6.11 11.30
N VAL A 64 -10.11 6.85 11.17
CA VAL A 64 -10.31 8.17 11.80
C VAL A 64 -10.40 8.05 13.33
N ALA A 65 -11.16 7.09 13.85
CA ALA A 65 -11.25 6.85 15.30
C ALA A 65 -9.92 6.40 15.91
N GLN A 66 -9.09 5.70 15.14
CA GLN A 66 -7.74 5.30 15.54
C GLN A 66 -6.76 6.48 15.47
N ARG A 67 -6.83 7.32 14.42
CA ARG A 67 -6.08 8.59 14.32
C ARG A 67 -6.32 9.52 15.52
N GLN A 68 -7.55 9.57 16.02
CA GLN A 68 -7.91 10.39 17.19
C GLN A 68 -7.43 9.80 18.53
N ARG A 69 -7.04 8.51 18.58
CA ARG A 69 -6.69 7.82 19.82
C ARG A 69 -5.19 7.63 20.02
N THR A 70 -4.43 7.43 18.95
CA THR A 70 -3.01 7.06 19.07
C THR A 70 -2.12 8.28 19.26
N SER A 71 -1.47 8.38 20.41
CA SER A 71 -0.45 9.40 20.69
C SER A 71 0.95 8.92 20.28
N LEU A 72 1.89 9.86 20.09
CA LEU A 72 3.32 9.53 19.93
C LEU A 72 3.85 8.67 21.09
N SER A 73 3.38 8.93 22.32
CA SER A 73 3.76 8.15 23.50
C SER A 73 3.27 6.70 23.46
N GLU A 74 2.08 6.46 22.89
CA GLU A 74 1.56 5.10 22.71
C GLU A 74 2.34 4.35 21.61
N LEU A 75 2.64 5.01 20.49
CA LEU A 75 3.47 4.42 19.43
C LEU A 75 4.87 4.08 19.93
N MET A 76 5.48 4.97 20.71
CA MET A 76 6.78 4.74 21.33
C MET A 76 6.73 3.53 22.26
N LYS A 77 5.77 3.48 23.18
CA LYS A 77 5.61 2.34 24.09
C LYS A 77 5.44 1.02 23.33
N ARG A 78 4.58 1.00 22.31
CA ARG A 78 4.38 -0.20 21.48
C ARG A 78 5.66 -0.64 20.77
N LEU A 79 6.48 0.31 20.30
CA LEU A 79 7.77 -0.02 19.68
C LEU A 79 8.75 -0.63 20.70
N ASP A 80 8.82 -0.07 21.90
CA ASP A 80 9.67 -0.57 22.98
C ASP A 80 9.25 -1.99 23.41
N ASP A 81 7.94 -2.24 23.51
CA ASP A 81 7.37 -3.56 23.85
C ASP A 81 7.67 -4.62 22.76
N LEU A 82 7.99 -4.21 21.52
CA LEU A 82 8.41 -5.11 20.45
C LEU A 82 9.89 -5.46 20.49
N ALA A 83 10.73 -4.67 21.15
CA ALA A 83 12.18 -4.87 21.14
C ALA A 83 12.63 -6.29 21.56
N PRO A 84 12.01 -6.94 22.57
CA PRO A 84 12.35 -8.32 22.94
C PRO A 84 12.05 -9.37 21.85
N GLN A 85 11.24 -9.03 20.85
CA GLN A 85 10.83 -9.94 19.76
C GLN A 85 11.70 -9.80 18.50
N MET A 86 12.71 -8.92 18.51
CA MET A 86 13.61 -8.74 17.37
C MET A 86 14.26 -10.06 16.93
N GLY A 87 14.30 -10.29 15.63
CA GLY A 87 14.85 -11.52 15.02
C GLY A 87 13.86 -12.69 14.95
N THR A 88 12.67 -12.56 15.53
CA THR A 88 11.61 -13.58 15.41
C THR A 88 10.65 -13.24 14.27
N ALA A 89 10.10 -14.28 13.60
CA ALA A 89 9.09 -14.06 12.57
C ALA A 89 7.83 -13.32 13.09
N PRO A 90 7.27 -13.67 14.27
CA PRO A 90 6.16 -12.91 14.85
C PRO A 90 6.51 -11.44 15.13
N GLY A 91 7.72 -11.17 15.64
CA GLY A 91 8.21 -9.81 15.86
C GLY A 91 8.30 -8.99 14.58
N GLY A 92 8.73 -9.60 13.47
CA GLY A 92 8.74 -8.97 12.15
C GLY A 92 7.35 -8.54 11.67
N TYR A 93 6.36 -9.42 11.78
CA TYR A 93 4.97 -9.07 11.44
C TYR A 93 4.39 -7.99 12.36
N ALA A 94 4.67 -8.08 13.66
CA ALA A 94 4.19 -7.10 14.62
C ALA A 94 4.83 -5.71 14.42
N PHE A 95 6.12 -5.66 14.06
CA PHE A 95 6.79 -4.41 13.67
C PHE A 95 6.23 -3.84 12.37
N GLN A 96 5.92 -4.68 11.38
CA GLN A 96 5.27 -4.24 10.16
C GLN A 96 3.91 -3.61 10.43
N ASP A 97 3.07 -4.24 11.25
CA ASP A 97 1.78 -3.67 11.66
C ASP A 97 1.94 -2.34 12.40
N TRP A 98 2.88 -2.27 13.35
CA TRP A 98 3.23 -1.04 14.06
C TRP A 98 3.66 0.07 13.11
N PHE A 99 4.51 -0.24 12.12
CA PHE A 99 5.02 0.74 11.17
C PHE A 99 3.90 1.37 10.33
N TYR A 100 2.90 0.58 9.94
CA TYR A 100 1.74 1.12 9.22
C TYR A 100 0.79 1.92 10.08
N ASP A 101 0.60 1.55 11.35
CA ASP A 101 -0.13 2.40 12.29
C ASP A 101 0.59 3.74 12.50
N PHE A 102 1.92 3.71 12.55
CA PHE A 102 2.76 4.91 12.59
C PHE A 102 2.61 5.77 11.32
N LEU A 103 2.59 5.17 10.11
CA LEU A 103 2.36 5.92 8.87
C LEU A 103 0.96 6.54 8.80
N VAL A 104 -0.06 5.86 9.33
CA VAL A 104 -1.41 6.42 9.49
C VAL A 104 -1.39 7.64 10.40
N PHE A 105 -0.68 7.56 11.54
CA PHE A 105 -0.50 8.69 12.45
C PHE A 105 0.26 9.85 11.80
N ALA A 106 1.31 9.56 11.02
CA ALA A 106 2.11 10.55 10.32
C ALA A 106 1.42 11.14 9.07
N GLU A 107 0.19 10.72 8.76
CA GLU A 107 -0.60 11.14 7.58
C GLU A 107 0.13 10.95 6.24
N ILE A 108 0.95 9.90 6.15
CA ILE A 108 1.69 9.57 4.93
C ILE A 108 0.83 8.66 4.05
N GLU A 109 0.71 9.00 2.76
CA GLU A 109 0.07 8.13 1.77
C GLU A 109 0.87 6.83 1.64
N HIS A 110 0.21 5.69 1.87
CA HIS A 110 0.89 4.40 1.92
C HIS A 110 0.03 3.24 1.43
N ARG A 111 0.70 2.16 1.07
CA ARG A 111 0.11 0.87 0.74
C ARG A 111 0.73 -0.21 1.62
N ARG A 112 -0.12 -0.96 2.32
CA ARG A 112 0.22 -2.15 3.11
C ARG A 112 0.86 -3.27 2.26
N PRO A 113 1.49 -4.29 2.86
CA PRO A 113 2.27 -5.30 2.14
C PRO A 113 1.47 -5.98 1.03
N TYR A 114 2.13 -6.27 -0.08
CA TYR A 114 1.48 -6.86 -1.25
C TYR A 114 2.44 -7.73 -2.06
N ASN A 115 1.87 -8.66 -2.82
CA ASN A 115 2.60 -9.49 -3.76
C ASN A 115 2.42 -8.95 -5.18
N THR A 116 3.50 -8.89 -5.95
CA THR A 116 3.46 -8.54 -7.38
C THR A 116 4.43 -9.41 -8.15
N GLY A 117 3.91 -10.23 -9.07
CA GLY A 117 4.74 -11.12 -9.89
C GLY A 117 5.53 -12.14 -9.07
N GLY A 118 4.95 -12.68 -7.99
CA GLY A 118 5.60 -13.64 -7.10
C GLY A 118 6.64 -13.06 -6.13
N ARG A 119 6.85 -11.73 -6.16
CA ARG A 119 7.77 -11.02 -5.26
C ARG A 119 6.99 -10.30 -4.16
N GLN A 120 7.35 -10.57 -2.90
CA GLN A 120 6.81 -9.89 -1.74
C GLN A 120 7.45 -8.52 -1.55
N ILE A 121 6.60 -7.51 -1.35
CA ILE A 121 6.98 -6.14 -1.02
C ILE A 121 6.34 -5.81 0.33
N ASP A 122 7.14 -5.35 1.28
CA ASP A 122 6.64 -5.01 2.62
C ASP A 122 5.76 -3.77 2.58
N GLY A 123 5.88 -2.94 1.54
CA GLY A 123 5.08 -1.74 1.39
C GLY A 123 5.45 -0.80 0.29
N SER A 124 4.66 0.28 0.22
CA SER A 124 5.11 1.51 -0.41
C SER A 124 4.56 2.73 0.30
N ILE A 125 5.29 3.84 0.24
CA ILE A 125 4.83 5.17 0.65
C ILE A 125 5.01 6.17 -0.48
N THR A 126 4.20 7.22 -0.51
CA THR A 126 4.35 8.33 -1.46
C THR A 126 4.64 9.61 -0.69
N ILE A 127 5.76 10.25 -1.01
CA ILE A 127 6.20 11.52 -0.43
C ILE A 127 6.58 12.46 -1.57
N ASP A 128 5.99 13.66 -1.59
CA ASP A 128 6.24 14.69 -2.61
C ASP A 128 6.11 14.17 -4.06
N GLY A 129 5.12 13.31 -4.31
CA GLY A 129 4.91 12.68 -5.62
C GLY A 129 5.94 11.61 -6.01
N THR A 130 6.87 11.25 -5.12
CA THR A 130 7.82 10.15 -5.31
C THR A 130 7.36 8.93 -4.52
N THR A 131 7.28 7.78 -5.20
CA THR A 131 6.95 6.50 -4.55
C THR A 131 8.21 5.80 -4.06
N TYR A 132 8.20 5.41 -2.79
CA TYR A 132 9.24 4.60 -2.16
C TYR A 132 8.68 3.22 -1.89
N LEU A 133 9.30 2.16 -2.42
CA LEU A 133 9.09 0.83 -1.87
C LEU A 133 9.66 0.80 -0.46
N VAL A 134 8.98 0.10 0.44
CA VAL A 134 9.43 -0.06 1.82
C VAL A 134 9.93 -1.49 2.02
N GLU A 135 11.08 -1.62 2.71
CA GLU A 135 11.56 -2.87 3.30
C GLU A 135 11.76 -2.66 4.80
N LEU A 136 11.24 -3.57 5.61
CA LEU A 136 11.34 -3.50 7.06
C LEU A 136 12.20 -4.66 7.59
N LYS A 137 13.27 -4.33 8.30
CA LYS A 137 14.14 -5.33 8.95
C LYS A 137 14.13 -5.17 10.46
N PHE A 138 13.46 -6.10 11.12
CA PHE A 138 13.31 -6.16 12.58
C PHE A 138 14.14 -7.31 13.17
N THR A 139 15.46 -7.19 13.10
CA THR A 139 16.44 -8.19 13.56
C THR A 139 17.36 -7.58 14.62
N ALA A 140 18.02 -8.44 15.41
CA ALA A 140 19.04 -8.00 16.37
C ALA A 140 20.37 -7.63 15.68
N ASP A 141 20.68 -8.31 14.57
CA ASP A 141 21.89 -8.06 13.78
C ASP A 141 21.67 -6.98 12.72
N GLN A 142 22.74 -6.26 12.42
CA GLN A 142 22.77 -5.23 11.38
C GLN A 142 22.40 -5.78 10.00
N ALA A 143 21.75 -4.95 9.18
CA ALA A 143 21.57 -5.25 7.77
C ALA A 143 22.93 -5.34 7.04
N GLY A 144 23.07 -6.39 6.24
CA GLY A 144 24.25 -6.69 5.45
C GLY A 144 24.11 -6.29 3.98
N GLY A 145 25.19 -6.40 3.22
CA GLY A 145 25.18 -6.20 1.78
C GLY A 145 24.13 -7.03 1.02
N PRO A 146 23.96 -8.33 1.32
CA PRO A 146 22.93 -9.15 0.67
C PRO A 146 21.51 -8.62 0.84
N ASP A 147 21.19 -7.99 1.98
CA ASP A 147 19.88 -7.37 2.19
C ASP A 147 19.66 -6.19 1.25
N ILE A 148 20.70 -5.38 1.03
CA ILE A 148 20.68 -4.24 0.12
C ILE A 148 20.54 -4.70 -1.32
N ASP A 149 21.26 -5.74 -1.74
CA ASP A 149 21.18 -6.27 -3.10
C ASP A 149 19.80 -6.83 -3.43
N VAL A 150 19.22 -7.61 -2.51
CA VAL A 150 17.86 -8.13 -2.65
C VAL A 150 16.86 -6.98 -2.78
N PHE A 151 16.95 -5.97 -1.92
CA PHE A 151 16.03 -4.84 -1.94
C PHE A 151 16.21 -3.95 -3.17
N ARG A 152 17.45 -3.68 -3.59
CA ARG A 152 17.75 -2.95 -4.83
C ARG A 152 17.10 -3.62 -6.03
N GLY A 153 17.24 -4.95 -6.15
CA GLY A 153 16.58 -5.71 -7.21
C GLY A 153 15.06 -5.59 -7.20
N LYS A 154 14.43 -5.39 -6.03
CA LYS A 154 12.99 -5.08 -5.90
C LYS A 154 12.67 -3.70 -6.46
N VAL A 155 13.45 -2.68 -6.11
CA VAL A 155 13.26 -1.28 -6.54
C VAL A 155 13.48 -1.11 -8.04
N GLU A 156 14.58 -1.63 -8.58
CA GLU A 156 14.95 -1.51 -10.00
C GLU A 156 13.98 -2.26 -10.94
N SER A 157 13.16 -3.19 -10.39
CA SER A 157 12.12 -3.88 -11.16
C SER A 157 10.82 -3.07 -11.34
N LYS A 158 10.75 -1.84 -10.82
CA LYS A 158 9.57 -0.97 -10.89
C LYS A 158 9.76 0.16 -11.91
N ALA A 159 8.71 0.97 -12.07
CA ALA A 159 8.71 2.09 -13.00
C ALA A 159 9.86 3.06 -12.71
N ASP A 160 10.35 3.70 -13.78
CA ASP A 160 11.32 4.78 -13.69
C ASP A 160 10.82 5.84 -12.68
N ASN A 161 11.71 6.27 -11.77
CA ASN A 161 11.43 7.16 -10.62
C ASN A 161 10.90 6.50 -9.33
N THR A 162 10.90 5.16 -9.23
CA THR A 162 10.68 4.47 -7.94
C THR A 162 11.95 4.47 -7.09
N MET A 163 11.85 4.89 -5.83
CA MET A 163 12.93 4.80 -4.86
C MET A 163 12.68 3.67 -3.85
N GLY A 164 13.68 3.32 -3.05
CA GLY A 164 13.57 2.41 -1.92
C GLY A 164 13.79 3.12 -0.60
N LEU A 165 12.98 2.79 0.40
CA LEU A 165 13.16 3.15 1.80
C LEU A 165 13.36 1.86 2.59
N PHE A 166 14.59 1.64 3.06
CA PHE A 166 14.91 0.52 3.92
C PHE A 166 14.88 1.03 5.37
N VAL A 167 14.12 0.39 6.25
CA VAL A 167 14.13 0.67 7.69
C VAL A 167 14.69 -0.54 8.45
N SER A 168 15.82 -0.38 9.14
CA SER A 168 16.43 -1.45 9.95
C SER A 168 16.62 -1.04 11.40
N MET A 169 16.00 -1.77 12.34
CA MET A 169 16.08 -1.43 13.76
C MET A 169 17.45 -1.69 14.39
N ALA A 170 18.26 -2.60 13.83
CA ALA A 170 19.65 -2.82 14.24
C ALA A 170 20.66 -1.96 13.46
N GLY A 171 20.20 -1.13 12.51
CA GLY A 171 21.07 -0.34 11.63
C GLY A 171 21.79 -1.18 10.57
N TYR A 172 22.91 -0.68 10.08
CA TYR A 172 23.55 -1.17 8.86
C TYR A 172 25.05 -1.41 9.06
N SER A 173 25.55 -2.48 8.45
CA SER A 173 27.00 -2.68 8.31
C SER A 173 27.61 -1.62 7.38
N SER A 174 28.90 -1.35 7.54
CA SER A 174 29.63 -0.44 6.64
C SER A 174 29.60 -0.90 5.18
N VAL A 175 29.52 -2.22 4.95
CA VAL A 175 29.35 -2.82 3.63
C VAL A 175 27.98 -2.45 3.05
N ALA A 176 26.90 -2.64 3.82
CA ALA A 176 25.54 -2.31 3.39
C ALA A 176 25.40 -0.82 3.05
N VAL A 177 25.93 0.08 3.88
CA VAL A 177 25.89 1.53 3.62
C VAL A 177 26.64 1.87 2.33
N ARG A 178 27.84 1.30 2.13
CA ARG A 178 28.63 1.52 0.92
C ARG A 178 27.91 1.02 -0.33
N GLU A 179 27.31 -0.16 -0.26
CA GLU A 179 26.60 -0.75 -1.38
C GLU A 179 25.32 0.02 -1.70
N ALA A 180 24.56 0.45 -0.70
CA ALA A 180 23.34 1.25 -0.91
C ALA A 180 23.65 2.61 -1.58
N SER A 181 24.83 3.16 -1.32
CA SER A 181 25.32 4.46 -1.81
C SER A 181 25.93 4.38 -3.21
N GLY A 182 26.02 5.52 -3.90
CA GLY A 182 26.72 5.65 -5.19
C GLY A 182 26.03 6.57 -6.20
N ARG A 183 26.51 6.53 -7.46
CA ARG A 183 26.12 7.44 -8.56
C ARG A 183 24.62 7.45 -8.92
N LYS A 184 23.86 6.47 -8.43
CA LYS A 184 22.40 6.37 -8.59
C LYS A 184 21.80 5.78 -7.30
N SER A 185 22.06 6.41 -6.15
CA SER A 185 21.47 5.97 -4.89
C SER A 185 19.94 6.13 -4.93
N THR A 186 19.26 5.06 -5.37
CA THR A 186 17.79 4.96 -5.35
C THR A 186 17.27 4.51 -4.00
N LEU A 187 18.16 4.16 -3.07
CA LEU A 187 17.85 3.69 -1.73
C LEU A 187 18.10 4.79 -0.71
N LEU A 188 17.21 4.88 0.27
CA LEU A 188 17.36 5.63 1.50
C LEU A 188 17.35 4.65 2.66
N LEU A 189 18.27 4.82 3.60
CA LEU A 189 18.43 3.97 4.77
C LEU A 189 18.00 4.75 6.02
N LEU A 190 17.06 4.20 6.77
CA LEU A 190 16.67 4.69 8.09
C LEU A 190 16.88 3.59 9.13
N ASP A 191 17.19 4.00 10.35
CA ASP A 191 17.38 3.07 11.47
C ASP A 191 16.55 3.49 12.69
N ALA A 192 16.73 2.76 13.79
CA ALA A 192 16.06 3.05 15.05
C ALA A 192 16.22 4.51 15.49
N SER A 193 17.41 5.11 15.35
CA SER A 193 17.68 6.51 15.71
C SER A 193 16.72 7.47 15.00
N HIS A 194 16.44 7.23 13.72
CA HIS A 194 15.51 8.03 12.94
C HIS A 194 14.07 7.87 13.44
N MET A 195 13.67 6.64 13.78
CA MET A 195 12.34 6.37 14.32
C MET A 195 12.15 7.05 15.69
N TYR A 196 13.12 6.90 16.58
CA TYR A 196 13.07 7.54 17.89
C TYR A 196 13.15 9.07 17.82
N LEU A 197 13.87 9.63 16.84
CA LEU A 197 13.85 11.09 16.61
C LEU A 197 12.41 11.56 16.33
N ILE A 198 11.67 10.88 15.46
CA ILE A 198 10.29 11.24 15.12
C ILE A 198 9.38 11.10 16.34
N LEU A 199 9.56 10.01 17.10
CA LEU A 199 8.72 9.70 18.26
C LEU A 199 8.95 10.63 19.46
N THR A 200 10.16 11.19 19.61
CA THR A 200 10.55 11.94 20.83
C THR A 200 10.73 13.44 20.62
N SER A 201 11.17 13.88 19.43
CA SER A 201 11.54 15.29 19.18
C SER A 201 10.42 16.13 18.56
N GLY A 202 9.31 15.50 18.16
CA GLY A 202 8.22 16.17 17.43
C GLY A 202 8.56 16.50 15.97
N MET A 203 9.75 16.11 15.47
CA MET A 203 10.08 16.20 14.06
C MET A 203 9.15 15.30 13.24
N GLN A 204 8.57 15.84 12.16
CA GLN A 204 7.66 15.06 11.32
C GLN A 204 8.42 13.99 10.54
N CYS A 205 7.83 12.81 10.38
CA CYS A 205 8.40 11.71 9.59
C CYS A 205 8.78 12.16 8.18
N LEU A 206 7.91 12.99 7.57
CA LEU A 206 8.11 13.58 6.27
C LEU A 206 9.40 14.40 6.17
N ASP A 207 9.73 15.18 7.21
CA ASP A 207 10.94 16.01 7.24
C ASP A 207 12.21 15.16 7.38
N VAL A 208 12.15 14.08 8.16
CA VAL A 208 13.26 13.12 8.27
C VAL A 208 13.55 12.49 6.90
N VAL A 209 12.54 11.95 6.22
CA VAL A 209 12.73 11.32 4.90
C VAL A 209 13.23 12.35 3.88
N ARG A 210 12.67 13.58 3.87
CA ARG A 210 13.14 14.66 2.99
C ARG A 210 14.60 15.02 3.24
N ARG A 211 15.04 15.06 4.50
CA ARG A 211 16.42 15.40 4.85
C ARG A 211 17.39 14.33 4.38
N VAL A 212 17.07 13.06 4.62
CA VAL A 212 17.88 11.93 4.13
C VAL A 212 17.88 11.87 2.60
N ARG A 213 16.73 12.09 1.94
CA ARG A 213 16.64 12.17 0.47
C ARG A 213 17.50 13.28 -0.10
N ARG A 214 17.46 14.47 0.51
CA ARG A 214 18.27 15.62 0.09
C ARG A 214 19.75 15.30 0.19
N HIS A 215 20.19 14.71 1.30
CA HIS A 215 21.56 14.24 1.48
C HIS A 215 21.96 13.26 0.38
N ALA A 216 21.19 12.18 0.19
CA ALA A 216 21.45 11.18 -0.83
C ALA A 216 21.52 11.78 -2.25
N SER A 217 20.68 12.77 -2.54
CA SER A 217 20.69 13.47 -3.83
C SER A 217 21.93 14.37 -4.02
N GLN A 218 22.49 14.91 -2.95
CA GLN A 218 23.63 15.83 -2.97
C GLN A 218 24.99 15.12 -2.90
N THR A 219 25.09 14.04 -2.13
CA THR A 219 26.34 13.33 -1.83
C THR A 219 26.43 11.96 -2.49
N GLY A 220 25.29 11.37 -2.87
CA GLY A 220 25.21 9.98 -3.30
C GLY A 220 25.21 8.99 -2.14
N GLU A 221 25.18 9.44 -0.88
CA GLU A 221 25.16 8.55 0.29
C GLU A 221 23.73 8.23 0.72
N ALA A 222 23.40 6.94 0.78
CA ALA A 222 22.04 6.47 1.09
C ALA A 222 21.62 6.68 2.56
N TYR A 223 22.58 6.91 3.45
CA TYR A 223 22.39 7.01 4.90
C TYR A 223 22.93 8.34 5.41
N LEU A 224 22.11 9.07 6.17
CA LEU A 224 22.50 10.26 6.91
C LEU A 224 22.20 10.00 8.38
N PRO A 225 23.19 9.83 9.27
CA PRO A 225 22.91 9.60 10.68
C PRO A 225 22.24 10.82 11.32
N VAL A 226 21.33 10.58 12.28
CA VAL A 226 20.59 11.63 13.00
C VAL A 226 21.51 12.65 13.67
N SER A 227 22.68 12.23 14.17
CA SER A 227 23.69 13.13 14.76
C SER A 227 24.21 14.19 13.77
N SER A 228 24.06 13.97 12.47
CA SER A 228 24.47 14.89 11.40
C SER A 228 23.31 15.75 10.87
N PHE A 229 22.15 15.74 11.51
CA PHE A 229 21.02 16.60 11.12
C PHE A 229 21.23 18.07 11.47
N GLY A 230 22.24 18.42 12.28
CA GLY A 230 22.56 19.79 12.68
C GLY A 230 23.49 20.57 11.73
N GLY A 231 23.83 20.00 10.57
CA GLY A 231 24.63 20.64 9.53
C GLY A 231 23.85 21.63 8.66
#